data_AF-A0A3E0PDZ2-F1
#
_entry.id   AF-A0A3E0PDZ2-F1
#
_cell.length_a   1.000
_cell.length_b   1.000
_cell.length_c   1.000
_cell.angle_alpha   90.00
_cell.angle_beta   90.00
_cell.angle_gamma   90.00
#
_symmetry.space_group_name_H-M   'P 1'
#
loop_
_entity.id
_entity.type
_entity.pdbx_description
1 polymer ?
#
loop_
_entity_poly.entity_id
_entity_poly.type
_entity_poly.pdbx_seq_one_letter_code
_entity_poly.pdbx_strand_id
1 'polypeptide(L)'
;MKKLTVAILAISIVTLGAMFAFGQTEEDKSIEKRRFSQRGKMHKRGGMRGNRLFRHLELTDAQKEQMKAIREASRETTKGLRDSLREGRKQLREMGTNGVFDQGAVELVAAQQADIHKQLIIERQKVKTQMFALLTPEQKTKLEEMKANFAEWRQQRMEKRKARFGENNADQ
;
A
#
# COMPACT_ATOMS: atom_id res chain seq x y z
N MET A 1 -17.38 -24.87 -37.17
CA MET A 1 -17.63 -25.74 -35.98
C MET A 1 -16.39 -25.75 -35.10
N LYS A 2 -16.62 -25.70 -33.78
CA LYS A 2 -15.74 -25.64 -32.59
C LYS A 2 -14.35 -26.32 -32.77
N LYS A 3 -13.28 -25.89 -32.09
CA LYS A 3 -13.03 -26.15 -30.66
C LYS A 3 -12.05 -25.14 -30.03
N LEU A 4 -12.49 -24.51 -28.93
CA LEU A 4 -11.66 -23.81 -27.96
C LEU A 4 -10.91 -24.81 -27.07
N THR A 5 -9.63 -24.61 -26.89
CA THR A 5 -8.83 -25.25 -25.84
C THR A 5 -8.82 -24.36 -24.59
N VAL A 6 -9.64 -24.73 -23.61
CA VAL A 6 -9.63 -24.11 -22.27
C VAL A 6 -8.52 -24.76 -21.46
N ALA A 7 -7.46 -24.02 -21.17
CA ALA A 7 -6.44 -24.42 -20.20
C ALA A 7 -6.98 -24.14 -18.78
N ILE A 8 -7.41 -25.20 -18.10
CA ILE A 8 -7.83 -25.16 -16.69
C ILE A 8 -6.56 -25.25 -15.83
N LEU A 9 -6.12 -24.12 -15.28
CA LEU A 9 -5.09 -24.10 -14.24
C LEU A 9 -5.75 -24.44 -12.89
N ALA A 10 -5.60 -25.70 -12.48
CA ALA A 10 -6.01 -26.20 -11.17
C ALA A 10 -5.16 -25.55 -10.07
N ILE A 11 -5.80 -24.82 -9.16
CA ILE A 11 -5.18 -24.26 -7.95
C ILE A 11 -5.53 -25.21 -6.81
N SER A 12 -4.60 -26.07 -6.43
CA SER A 12 -4.69 -26.91 -5.24
C SER A 12 -4.37 -26.08 -4.00
N ILE A 13 -5.40 -25.81 -3.18
CA ILE A 13 -5.27 -25.16 -1.88
C ILE A 13 -4.96 -26.25 -0.85
N VAL A 14 -3.71 -26.29 -0.36
CA VAL A 14 -3.38 -27.02 0.87
C VAL A 14 -3.48 -26.02 2.02
N THR A 15 -4.47 -26.23 2.89
CA THR A 15 -4.64 -25.47 4.13
C THR A 15 -4.12 -26.30 5.29
N LEU A 16 -3.03 -25.83 5.91
CA LEU A 16 -2.63 -26.25 7.25
C LEU A 16 -2.91 -25.08 8.19
N GLY A 17 -4.01 -25.21 8.94
CA GLY A 17 -4.38 -24.30 10.01
C GLY A 17 -3.64 -24.64 11.30
N ALA A 18 -3.04 -23.64 11.93
CA ALA A 18 -2.67 -23.69 13.33
C ALA A 18 -3.45 -22.59 14.06
N MET A 19 -4.34 -23.03 14.95
CA MET A 19 -5.12 -22.20 15.86
C MET A 19 -4.20 -21.60 16.92
N PHE A 20 -4.33 -20.30 17.18
CA PHE A 20 -3.90 -19.71 18.45
C PHE A 20 -5.11 -19.06 19.11
N ALA A 21 -5.50 -19.66 20.24
CA ALA A 21 -6.55 -19.20 21.13
C ALA A 21 -6.07 -17.93 21.85
N PHE A 22 -6.86 -16.85 21.78
CA PHE A 22 -6.69 -15.68 22.64
C PHE A 22 -7.58 -15.86 23.87
N GLY A 23 -6.93 -15.94 25.03
CA GLY A 23 -7.58 -15.89 26.33
C GLY A 23 -8.22 -14.53 26.59
N GLN A 24 -9.43 -14.56 27.13
CA GLN A 24 -10.14 -13.40 27.66
C GLN A 24 -9.50 -12.96 28.97
N THR A 25 -9.31 -11.64 29.10
CA THR A 25 -9.39 -10.97 30.40
C THR A 25 -10.12 -9.64 30.17
N GLU A 26 -11.29 -9.54 30.78
CA GLU A 26 -11.99 -8.27 30.99
C GLU A 26 -11.33 -7.53 32.14
N GLU A 27 -11.03 -6.24 31.95
CA GLU A 27 -10.89 -5.31 33.06
C GLU A 27 -11.53 -3.97 32.67
N ASP A 28 -12.37 -3.49 33.57
CA ASP A 28 -13.35 -2.44 33.36
C ASP A 28 -12.94 -1.13 34.07
N LYS A 29 -13.47 -0.04 33.50
CA LYS A 29 -13.70 1.32 34.03
C LYS A 29 -12.60 2.38 34.00
N SER A 30 -12.90 3.31 33.09
CA SER A 30 -12.97 4.76 33.30
C SER A 30 -11.66 5.50 33.51
N ILE A 31 -11.10 5.98 32.39
CA ILE A 31 -10.30 7.21 32.38
C ILE A 31 -10.99 8.28 31.52
N GLU A 32 -11.25 9.37 32.22
CA GLU A 32 -11.79 10.68 31.87
C GLU A 32 -11.41 11.16 30.45
N LYS A 33 -12.43 11.35 29.60
CA LYS A 33 -12.32 12.06 28.31
C LYS A 33 -12.04 13.54 28.56
N ARG A 34 -10.76 13.91 28.68
CA ARG A 34 -10.33 15.30 28.51
C ARG A 34 -10.01 15.59 27.04
N ARG A 35 -10.66 16.65 26.56
CA ARG A 35 -10.74 17.10 25.18
C ARG A 35 -9.38 17.67 24.74
N PHE A 36 -8.79 17.07 23.70
CA PHE A 36 -7.80 17.71 22.84
C PHE A 36 -8.26 17.60 21.38
N SER A 37 -9.39 18.26 21.06
CA SER A 37 -9.86 18.42 19.70
C SER A 37 -9.31 19.72 19.09
N GLN A 38 -8.00 19.80 18.87
CA GLN A 38 -7.40 20.81 17.98
C GLN A 38 -5.91 20.51 17.79
N ARG A 39 -5.58 19.49 16.97
CA ARG A 39 -4.26 19.44 16.34
C ARG A 39 -4.37 18.81 14.97
N GLY A 40 -4.33 19.68 13.96
CA GLY A 40 -4.05 19.37 12.56
C GLY A 40 -4.94 18.32 11.91
N LYS A 41 -5.73 18.73 10.92
CA LYS A 41 -6.07 17.85 9.78
C LYS A 41 -4.75 17.44 9.11
N MET A 42 -4.09 16.45 9.69
CA MET A 42 -2.91 15.81 9.14
C MET A 42 -3.43 15.08 7.90
N HIS A 43 -3.36 15.77 6.77
CA HIS A 43 -3.74 15.20 5.49
C HIS A 43 -3.11 13.82 5.40
N LYS A 44 -3.94 12.78 5.30
CA LYS A 44 -3.56 11.42 4.87
C LYS A 44 -2.98 11.50 3.44
N ARG A 45 -1.82 12.12 3.30
CA ARG A 45 -1.08 12.37 2.05
C ARG A 45 0.28 11.69 2.15
N GLY A 46 0.28 10.40 2.45
CA GLY A 46 1.47 9.57 2.42
C GLY A 46 1.08 8.19 1.91
N GLY A 47 1.04 8.01 0.59
CA GLY A 47 0.73 6.71 -0.02
C GLY A 47 -0.19 6.74 -1.24
N MET A 48 -0.28 7.87 -1.92
CA MET A 48 -1.24 8.05 -3.00
C MET A 48 -0.67 7.61 -4.37
N ARG A 49 -0.47 6.29 -4.44
CA ARG A 49 -0.74 5.35 -5.54
C ARG A 49 -0.29 5.77 -6.95
N GLY A 50 0.74 5.10 -7.47
CA GLY A 50 1.11 5.12 -8.90
C GLY A 50 -0.04 4.77 -9.85
N ASN A 51 -1.09 4.09 -9.38
CA ASN A 51 -2.28 3.78 -10.18
C ASN A 51 -3.25 4.96 -10.36
N ARG A 52 -2.97 6.16 -9.83
CA ARG A 52 -3.86 7.32 -10.05
C ARG A 52 -3.73 7.92 -11.44
N LEU A 53 -2.57 7.79 -12.09
CA LEU A 53 -2.36 8.34 -13.42
C LEU A 53 -3.31 7.71 -14.45
N PHE A 54 -3.55 6.41 -14.36
CA PHE A 54 -4.55 5.71 -15.19
C PHE A 54 -5.98 6.27 -15.05
N ARG A 55 -6.32 6.92 -13.93
CA ARG A 55 -7.67 7.50 -13.73
C ARG A 55 -7.88 8.85 -14.42
N HIS A 56 -6.81 9.43 -14.95
CA HIS A 56 -6.84 10.68 -15.69
C HIS A 56 -6.71 10.44 -17.20
N LEU A 57 -6.63 9.18 -17.63
CA LEU A 57 -6.77 8.81 -19.03
C LEU A 57 -8.27 8.72 -19.36
N GLU A 58 -8.61 9.12 -20.57
CA GLU A 58 -9.93 8.91 -21.16
C GLU A 58 -10.08 7.44 -21.54
N LEU A 59 -10.34 6.61 -20.54
CA LEU A 59 -10.53 5.17 -20.71
C LEU A 59 -11.93 4.87 -21.24
N THR A 60 -12.03 3.90 -22.14
CA THR A 60 -13.32 3.31 -22.54
C THR A 60 -13.92 2.54 -21.36
N ASP A 61 -15.22 2.29 -21.39
CA ASP A 61 -15.88 1.55 -20.31
C ASP A 61 -15.37 0.09 -20.22
N ALA A 62 -15.09 -0.54 -21.36
CA ALA A 62 -14.45 -1.85 -21.41
C ALA A 62 -13.05 -1.84 -20.75
N GLN A 63 -12.22 -0.83 -21.01
CA GLN A 63 -10.92 -0.68 -20.34
C GLN A 63 -11.09 -0.50 -18.83
N LYS A 64 -12.05 0.32 -18.39
CA LYS A 64 -12.31 0.54 -16.95
C LYS A 64 -12.72 -0.74 -16.25
N GLU A 65 -13.58 -1.53 -16.86
CA GLU A 65 -14.06 -2.80 -16.33
C GLU A 65 -12.91 -3.80 -16.18
N GLN A 66 -12.10 -3.99 -17.23
CA GLN A 66 -10.92 -4.86 -17.17
C GLN A 66 -9.92 -4.40 -16.11
N MET A 67 -9.64 -3.09 -16.03
CA MET A 67 -8.77 -2.53 -14.99
C MET A 67 -9.34 -2.70 -13.59
N LYS A 68 -10.67 -2.72 -13.42
CA LYS A 68 -11.32 -3.00 -12.13
C LYS A 68 -11.11 -4.46 -11.75
N ALA A 69 -11.38 -5.39 -12.65
CA ALA A 69 -11.17 -6.82 -12.43
C ALA A 69 -9.72 -7.15 -12.04
N ILE A 70 -8.73 -6.60 -12.76
CA ILE A 70 -7.30 -6.75 -12.41
C ILE A 70 -7.01 -6.26 -10.99
N ARG A 71 -7.56 -5.09 -10.61
CA ARG A 71 -7.36 -4.52 -9.27
C ARG A 71 -8.05 -5.33 -8.18
N GLU A 72 -9.19 -5.93 -8.45
CA GLU A 72 -9.93 -6.78 -7.50
C GLU A 72 -9.22 -8.11 -7.28
N ALA A 73 -8.79 -8.78 -8.35
CA ALA A 73 -7.98 -9.99 -8.27
C ALA A 73 -6.70 -9.75 -7.43
N SER A 74 -5.96 -8.67 -7.72
CA SER A 74 -4.76 -8.34 -6.95
C SER A 74 -5.06 -7.97 -5.49
N ARG A 75 -6.22 -7.35 -5.20
CA ARG A 75 -6.63 -7.08 -3.81
C ARG A 75 -6.84 -8.37 -3.05
N GLU A 76 -7.46 -9.37 -3.66
CA GLU A 76 -7.68 -10.67 -3.03
C GLU A 76 -6.33 -11.38 -2.80
N THR A 77 -5.50 -11.50 -3.84
CA THR A 77 -4.15 -12.09 -3.76
C THR A 77 -3.29 -11.47 -2.68
N THR A 78 -3.39 -10.15 -2.46
CA THR A 78 -2.56 -9.42 -1.49
C THR A 78 -3.22 -9.20 -0.14
N LYS A 79 -4.44 -9.70 0.09
CA LYS A 79 -5.19 -9.46 1.32
C LYS A 79 -4.44 -9.98 2.55
N GLY A 80 -4.06 -11.26 2.53
CA GLY A 80 -3.29 -11.88 3.62
C GLY A 80 -1.98 -11.15 3.90
N LEU A 81 -1.23 -10.79 2.85
CA LEU A 81 0.02 -10.01 2.98
C LEU A 81 -0.20 -8.66 3.68
N ARG A 82 -1.29 -7.95 3.35
CA ARG A 82 -1.60 -6.66 4.00
C ARG A 82 -2.03 -6.82 5.44
N ASP A 83 -2.73 -7.90 5.76
CA ASP A 83 -3.12 -8.24 7.12
C ASP A 83 -1.87 -8.58 7.96
N SER A 84 -0.95 -9.39 7.44
CA SER A 84 0.34 -9.68 8.10
C SER A 84 1.19 -8.42 8.31
N LEU A 85 1.23 -7.49 7.34
CA LEU A 85 1.90 -6.20 7.56
C LEU A 85 1.22 -5.34 8.63
N ARG A 86 -0.11 -5.41 8.75
CA ARG A 86 -0.83 -4.68 9.81
C ARG A 86 -0.45 -5.23 11.18
N GLU A 87 -0.37 -6.55 11.28
CA GLU A 87 0.01 -7.24 12.52
C GLU A 87 1.47 -7.01 12.89
N GLY A 88 2.41 -7.18 11.96
CA GLY A 88 3.83 -6.90 12.25
C GLY A 88 4.07 -5.45 12.68
N ARG A 89 3.33 -4.48 12.11
CA ARG A 89 3.39 -3.09 12.59
C ARG A 89 2.82 -2.91 13.99
N LYS A 90 1.84 -3.72 14.40
CA LYS A 90 1.29 -3.72 15.76
C LYS A 90 2.33 -4.27 16.73
N GLN A 91 2.92 -5.41 16.41
CA GLN A 91 4.00 -6.02 17.19
C GLN A 91 5.17 -5.05 17.41
N LEU A 92 5.69 -4.42 16.35
CA LEU A 92 6.76 -3.43 16.49
C LEU A 92 6.40 -2.22 17.35
N ARG A 93 5.11 -1.82 17.40
CA ARG A 93 4.67 -0.70 18.27
C ARG A 93 4.59 -1.10 19.74
N GLU A 94 4.34 -2.38 20.01
CA GLU A 94 4.22 -2.93 21.36
C GLU A 94 5.59 -3.36 21.91
N MET A 95 6.56 -3.66 21.03
CA MET A 95 7.94 -3.92 21.43
C MET A 95 8.58 -2.69 22.09
N GLY A 96 9.27 -2.90 23.21
CA GLY A 96 9.99 -1.86 23.93
C GLY A 96 9.11 -0.94 24.81
N THR A 97 7.79 -1.16 24.89
CA THR A 97 6.92 -0.38 25.79
C THR A 97 7.22 -0.62 27.26
N ASN A 98 7.85 -1.75 27.60
CA ASN A 98 8.35 -2.09 28.92
C ASN A 98 9.77 -1.54 29.20
N GLY A 99 10.36 -0.76 28.27
CA GLY A 99 11.70 -0.19 28.39
C GLY A 99 12.84 -1.15 28.03
N VAL A 100 12.54 -2.38 27.59
CA VAL A 100 13.56 -3.37 27.20
C VAL A 100 13.65 -3.48 25.69
N PHE A 101 14.86 -3.35 25.14
CA PHE A 101 15.12 -3.57 23.72
C PHE A 101 15.54 -5.02 23.47
N ASP A 102 14.68 -5.78 22.80
CA ASP A 102 15.00 -7.10 22.27
C ASP A 102 15.33 -6.99 20.78
N GLN A 103 16.63 -6.95 20.48
CA GLN A 103 17.12 -6.83 19.11
C GLN A 103 16.66 -8.02 18.24
N GLY A 104 16.71 -9.24 18.75
CA GLY A 104 16.37 -10.45 17.99
C GLY A 104 14.89 -10.49 17.61
N ALA A 105 14.01 -10.09 18.53
CA ALA A 105 12.58 -9.98 18.25
C ALA A 105 12.28 -8.91 17.19
N VAL A 106 12.94 -7.75 17.26
CA VAL A 106 12.79 -6.68 16.27
C VAL A 106 13.31 -7.11 14.90
N GLU A 107 14.47 -7.74 14.82
CA GLU A 107 15.06 -8.25 13.58
C GLU A 107 14.14 -9.27 12.91
N LEU A 108 13.56 -10.18 13.67
CA LEU A 108 12.62 -11.18 13.16
C LEU A 108 11.40 -10.53 12.49
N VAL A 109 10.74 -9.59 13.18
CA VAL A 109 9.56 -8.90 12.63
C VAL A 109 9.94 -8.02 11.44
N ALA A 110 11.12 -7.38 11.48
CA ALA A 110 11.63 -6.59 10.37
C ALA A 110 11.88 -7.45 9.12
N ALA A 111 12.51 -8.62 9.27
CA ALA A 111 12.75 -9.56 8.17
C ALA A 111 11.44 -10.04 7.53
N GLN A 112 10.44 -10.40 8.35
CA GLN A 112 9.11 -10.78 7.87
C GLN A 112 8.44 -9.65 7.07
N GLN A 113 8.50 -8.41 7.56
CA GLN A 113 7.95 -7.27 6.84
C GLN A 113 8.70 -6.99 5.53
N ALA A 114 10.03 -7.17 5.49
CA ALA A 114 10.82 -7.01 4.28
C ALA A 114 10.37 -7.99 3.19
N ASP A 115 10.18 -9.26 3.53
CA ASP A 115 9.68 -10.28 2.61
C ASP A 115 8.28 -9.98 2.10
N ILE A 116 7.38 -9.53 2.97
CA ILE A 116 6.03 -9.14 2.54
C ILE A 116 6.08 -7.93 1.59
N HIS A 117 6.91 -6.92 1.89
CA HIS A 117 7.08 -5.77 1.00
C HIS A 117 7.61 -6.19 -0.37
N LYS A 118 8.59 -7.10 -0.43
CA LYS A 118 9.10 -7.68 -1.69
C LYS A 118 7.96 -8.26 -2.52
N GLN A 119 7.11 -9.10 -1.93
CA GLN A 119 5.97 -9.71 -2.62
C GLN A 119 4.96 -8.66 -3.12
N LEU A 120 4.64 -7.67 -2.28
CA LEU A 120 3.72 -6.59 -2.66
C LEU A 120 4.26 -5.68 -3.77
N ILE A 121 5.58 -5.48 -3.85
CA ILE A 121 6.22 -4.72 -4.94
C ILE A 121 6.07 -5.49 -6.26
N ILE A 122 6.39 -6.79 -6.25
CA ILE A 122 6.25 -7.66 -7.43
C ILE A 122 4.81 -7.63 -7.93
N GLU A 123 3.84 -7.81 -7.03
CA GLU A 123 2.42 -7.85 -7.37
C GLU A 123 1.90 -6.50 -7.89
N ARG A 124 2.36 -5.39 -7.29
CA ARG A 124 2.06 -4.05 -7.81
C ARG A 124 2.59 -3.85 -9.23
N GLN A 125 3.79 -4.34 -9.51
CA GLN A 125 4.38 -4.22 -10.83
C GLN A 125 3.63 -5.08 -11.86
N LYS A 126 3.23 -6.31 -11.49
CA LYS A 126 2.37 -7.17 -12.34
C LYS A 126 1.07 -6.45 -12.73
N VAL A 127 0.34 -5.91 -11.76
CA VAL A 127 -0.88 -5.13 -12.00
C VAL A 127 -0.63 -3.94 -12.91
N LYS A 128 0.45 -3.19 -12.67
CA LYS A 128 0.80 -2.02 -13.48
C LYS A 128 1.04 -2.42 -14.95
N THR A 129 1.78 -3.50 -15.19
CA THR A 129 2.06 -4.02 -16.53
C THR A 129 0.77 -4.46 -17.22
N GLN A 130 -0.10 -5.21 -16.53
CA GLN A 130 -1.40 -5.65 -17.07
C GLN A 130 -2.28 -4.45 -17.43
N MET A 131 -2.38 -3.45 -16.55
CA MET A 131 -3.16 -2.23 -16.83
C MET A 131 -2.58 -1.42 -18.00
N PHE A 132 -1.25 -1.36 -18.14
CA PHE A 132 -0.59 -0.65 -19.24
C PHE A 132 -0.82 -1.33 -20.59
N ALA A 133 -0.93 -2.66 -20.61
CA ALA A 133 -1.22 -3.43 -21.83
C ALA A 133 -2.60 -3.12 -22.42
N LEU A 134 -3.55 -2.64 -21.61
CA LEU A 134 -4.90 -2.27 -22.05
C LEU A 134 -4.98 -0.90 -22.74
N LEU A 135 -3.93 -0.09 -22.67
CA LEU A 135 -3.94 1.27 -23.20
C LEU A 135 -3.65 1.30 -24.71
N THR A 136 -4.31 2.22 -25.41
CA THR A 136 -3.98 2.56 -26.80
C THR A 136 -2.63 3.27 -26.87
N PRO A 137 -1.97 3.32 -28.05
CA PRO A 137 -0.72 4.07 -28.23
C PRO A 137 -0.83 5.53 -27.77
N GLU A 138 -1.92 6.21 -28.09
CA GLU A 138 -2.18 7.61 -27.75
C GLU A 138 -2.31 7.79 -26.24
N GLN A 139 -3.04 6.88 -25.57
CA GLN A 139 -3.18 6.87 -24.12
C GLN A 139 -1.85 6.60 -23.42
N LYS A 140 -0.95 5.79 -24.01
CA LYS A 140 0.40 5.55 -23.47
C LYS A 140 1.25 6.81 -23.57
N THR A 141 1.21 7.54 -24.69
CA THR A 141 1.91 8.82 -24.84
C THR A 141 1.42 9.84 -23.80
N LYS A 142 0.10 10.02 -23.67
CA LYS A 142 -0.50 10.89 -22.66
C LYS A 142 -0.07 10.49 -21.24
N LEU A 143 0.05 9.19 -20.96
CA LEU A 143 0.50 8.71 -19.67
C LEU A 143 1.97 9.09 -19.36
N GLU A 144 2.86 9.07 -20.35
CA GLU A 144 4.26 9.50 -20.16
C GLU A 144 4.38 11.01 -19.93
N GLU A 145 3.64 11.83 -20.68
CA GLU A 145 3.57 13.28 -20.47
C GLU A 145 3.09 13.60 -19.05
N MET A 146 2.04 12.93 -18.60
CA MET A 146 1.54 13.08 -17.23
C MET A 146 2.57 12.69 -16.17
N LYS A 147 3.41 11.68 -16.43
CA LYS A 147 4.49 11.29 -15.51
C LYS A 147 5.58 12.36 -15.44
N ALA A 148 5.96 12.95 -16.56
CA ALA A 148 6.93 14.04 -16.63
C ALA A 148 6.43 15.26 -15.84
N ASN A 149 5.21 15.72 -16.12
CA ASN A 149 4.58 16.84 -15.41
C ASN A 149 4.48 16.58 -13.90
N PHE A 150 4.15 15.33 -13.51
CA PHE A 150 4.11 14.97 -12.10
C PHE A 150 5.50 14.92 -11.44
N ALA A 151 6.56 14.59 -12.18
CA ALA A 151 7.93 14.63 -11.68
C ALA A 151 8.37 16.08 -11.41
N GLU A 152 8.12 17.00 -12.34
CA GLU A 152 8.41 18.42 -12.19
C GLU A 152 7.64 19.04 -11.00
N TRP A 153 6.33 18.77 -10.92
CA TRP A 153 5.52 19.23 -9.79
C TRP A 153 6.07 18.74 -8.44
N ARG A 154 6.54 17.48 -8.38
CA ARG A 154 7.17 16.94 -7.18
C ARG A 154 8.48 17.67 -6.85
N GLN A 155 9.31 17.96 -7.84
CA GLN A 155 10.56 18.70 -7.63
C GLN A 155 10.28 20.11 -7.10
N GLN A 156 9.39 20.87 -7.74
CA GLN A 156 9.02 22.21 -7.28
C GLN A 156 8.47 22.20 -5.84
N ARG A 157 7.66 21.18 -5.51
CA ARG A 157 7.14 21.02 -4.15
C ARG A 157 8.25 20.72 -3.14
N MET A 158 9.25 19.93 -3.53
CA MET A 158 10.42 19.63 -2.70
C MET A 158 11.26 20.89 -2.47
N GLU A 159 11.51 21.70 -3.50
CA GLU A 159 12.25 22.96 -3.37
C GLU A 159 11.52 23.97 -2.48
N LYS A 160 10.20 24.16 -2.68
CA LYS A 160 9.37 24.98 -1.78
C LYS A 160 9.33 24.45 -0.34
N ARG A 161 9.58 23.15 -0.15
CA ARG A 161 9.69 22.54 1.18
C ARG A 161 11.06 22.86 1.78
N LYS A 162 12.14 22.69 1.01
CA LYS A 162 13.50 23.04 1.43
C LYS A 162 13.62 24.52 1.80
N ALA A 163 13.13 25.44 0.97
CA ALA A 163 13.16 26.88 1.27
C ALA A 163 12.50 27.20 2.62
N ARG A 164 11.29 26.68 2.87
CA ARG A 164 10.58 26.87 4.15
C ARG A 164 11.28 26.29 5.38
N PHE A 165 11.99 25.17 5.23
CA PHE A 165 12.74 24.58 6.35
C PHE A 165 14.17 25.13 6.46
N GLY A 166 14.70 25.74 5.40
CA GLY A 166 16.00 26.42 5.38
C GLY A 166 15.95 27.83 5.96
N GLU A 167 14.91 28.61 5.63
CA GLU A 167 14.69 29.95 6.22
C GLU A 167 14.44 29.86 7.75
N ASN A 168 13.61 28.91 8.20
CA ASN A 168 13.33 28.75 9.63
C ASN A 168 14.53 28.32 10.50
N ASN A 169 15.62 27.85 9.89
CA ASN A 169 16.86 27.49 10.59
C ASN A 169 17.94 28.58 10.53
N ALA A 170 17.73 29.66 9.77
CA ALA A 170 18.64 30.81 9.73
C ALA A 170 18.30 31.88 10.77
N ASP A 171 17.08 31.83 11.33
CA ASP A 171 16.55 32.76 12.33
C ASP A 171 16.54 32.19 13.77
N GLN A 172 17.26 31.09 14.04
CA GLN A 172 17.51 30.51 15.38
C GLN A 172 19.00 30.51 15.69
#